data_AF-A0A367Z1T6-F1
#
_entry.id   AF-A0A367Z1T6-F1
#
_cell.length_a   1.000
_cell.length_b   1.000
_cell.length_c   1.000
_cell.angle_alpha   90.00
_cell.angle_beta   90.00
_cell.angle_gamma   90.00
#
_symmetry.space_group_name_H-M   'P 1'
#
loop_
_entity.id
_entity.type
_entity.pdbx_description
1 polymer ?
#
loop_
_entity_poly.entity_id
_entity_poly.type
_entity_poly.pdbx_seq_one_letter_code
_entity_poly.pdbx_strand_id
1 'polypeptide(L)' 'MAHVPSRCHFIPENAIVTRNPQVGVEYSLTPLGESLREPFGRLYDWTVANASEIQASQRAYDQRAQS' A
#
# COMPACT_ATOMS: atom_id res chain seq x y z
N MET A 1 27.11 7.30 -40.64
CA MET A 1 27.05 6.09 -39.78
C MET A 1 27.91 6.37 -38.56
N ALA A 2 27.33 6.99 -37.53
CA ALA A 2 28.06 7.40 -36.32
C ALA A 2 27.87 6.31 -35.26
N HIS A 3 28.98 5.65 -34.90
CA HIS A 3 29.01 4.72 -33.78
C HIS A 3 29.31 5.55 -32.52
N VAL A 4 28.33 5.69 -31.64
CA VAL A 4 28.52 6.30 -30.31
C VAL A 4 28.80 5.16 -29.34
N PRO A 5 30.03 5.00 -28.81
CA PRO A 5 30.24 4.06 -27.72
C PRO A 5 29.69 4.64 -26.42
N SER A 6 28.77 3.89 -25.81
CA SER A 6 28.19 4.14 -24.49
C SER A 6 29.31 4.31 -23.45
N ARG A 7 29.40 5.49 -22.85
CA ARG A 7 30.30 5.76 -21.72
C ARG A 7 29.74 5.05 -20.48
N CYS A 8 30.24 3.86 -20.18
CA CYS A 8 30.15 3.29 -18.84
C CYS A 8 30.83 4.26 -17.86
N HIS A 9 30.09 4.67 -16.84
CA HIS A 9 30.57 5.61 -15.83
C HIS A 9 31.70 4.93 -15.03
N PHE A 10 32.94 5.39 -15.22
CA PHE A 10 34.11 4.91 -14.50
C PHE A 10 34.04 5.45 -13.07
N ILE A 11 33.89 4.55 -12.09
CA ILE A 11 33.96 4.89 -10.67
C ILE A 11 35.44 4.79 -10.25
N PRO A 12 36.10 5.89 -9.85
CA PRO A 12 37.50 5.84 -9.42
C PRO A 12 37.67 5.06 -8.10
N GLU A 13 38.87 4.52 -7.85
CA GLU A 13 39.14 3.54 -6.77
C GLU A 13 38.81 4.03 -5.34
N ASN A 14 38.64 5.35 -5.15
CA ASN A 14 38.31 5.98 -3.88
C ASN A 14 36.96 6.73 -3.87
N ALA A 15 36.04 6.43 -4.79
CA ALA A 15 34.71 7.00 -4.73
C ALA A 15 33.95 6.45 -3.52
N ILE A 16 33.69 7.30 -2.52
CA ILE A 16 32.70 7.00 -1.47
C ILE A 16 31.34 7.00 -2.15
N VAL A 17 30.86 5.81 -2.51
CA VAL A 17 29.50 5.65 -2.97
C VAL A 17 28.61 5.79 -1.75
N THR A 18 27.93 6.92 -1.59
CA THR A 18 26.75 7.00 -0.71
C THR A 18 25.59 6.24 -1.37
N ARG A 19 25.81 4.95 -1.67
CA ARG A 19 24.75 3.98 -1.82
C ARG A 19 24.36 3.69 -0.38
N ASN A 20 23.45 4.50 0.15
CA ASN A 20 22.54 3.97 1.14
C ASN A 20 21.39 3.36 0.33
N PRO A 21 21.49 2.11 -0.16
CA PRO A 21 20.27 1.41 -0.51
C PRO A 21 19.54 1.37 0.83
N GLN A 22 18.48 2.16 0.97
CA GLN A 22 17.60 1.97 2.10
C GLN A 22 17.26 0.49 2.08
N VAL A 23 17.72 -0.24 3.10
CA VAL A 23 17.54 -1.68 3.14
C VAL A 23 16.03 -1.88 3.17
N GLY A 24 15.48 -2.26 2.01
CA GLY A 24 14.06 -2.46 1.85
C GLY A 24 13.66 -3.65 2.70
N VAL A 25 12.74 -3.43 3.62
CA VAL A 25 12.14 -4.53 4.37
C VAL A 25 10.91 -4.99 3.61
N GLU A 26 10.92 -6.24 3.17
CA GLU A 26 9.76 -6.87 2.55
C GLU A 26 8.93 -7.57 3.62
N TYR A 27 7.62 -7.32 3.57
CA TYR A 27 6.63 -8.01 4.40
C TYR A 27 5.76 -8.89 3.52
N SER A 28 5.69 -10.17 3.87
CA SER A 28 4.74 -11.11 3.29
C SER A 28 3.69 -11.47 4.34
N LEU A 29 2.46 -11.72 3.90
CA LEU A 29 1.45 -12.28 4.77
C LEU A 29 1.88 -13.70 5.21
N THR A 30 1.62 -14.02 6.47
CA THR A 30 1.79 -15.39 6.96
C THR A 30 0.68 -16.28 6.40
N PRO A 31 0.85 -17.62 6.39
CA PRO A 31 -0.25 -18.53 6.02
C PRO A 31 -1.55 -18.29 6.80
N LEU A 32 -1.45 -17.86 8.05
CA LEU A 32 -2.61 -17.43 8.84
C LEU A 32 -3.21 -16.12 8.31
N GLY A 33 -2.39 -15.12 8.00
CA GLY A 33 -2.85 -13.87 7.38
C GLY A 33 -3.52 -14.10 6.02
N GLU A 34 -3.00 -15.04 5.22
CA GLU A 34 -3.58 -15.49 3.96
C GLU A 34 -4.99 -16.08 4.16
N SER A 35 -5.18 -16.92 5.19
CA SER A 35 -6.49 -17.51 5.51
C SER A 35 -7.56 -16.48 5.92
N LEU A 36 -7.14 -15.31 6.41
CA LEU A 36 -8.04 -14.22 6.78
C LEU A 36 -8.47 -13.38 5.57
N ARG A 37 -7.83 -13.50 4.41
CA ARG A 37 -8.16 -12.65 3.25
C ARG A 37 -9.62 -12.80 2.83
N GLU A 38 -10.11 -14.03 2.72
CA GLU A 38 -11.48 -14.30 2.30
C GLU A 38 -12.54 -13.75 3.26
N PRO A 39 -12.51 -14.05 4.58
CA PRO A 39 -13.52 -13.53 5.50
C PRO A 39 -13.51 -11.99 5.58
N PHE A 40 -12.34 -11.36 5.54
CA PHE A 40 -12.25 -9.90 5.48
C PHE A 40 -12.78 -9.33 4.16
N GLY A 41 -12.52 -9.99 3.04
CA GLY A 41 -13.09 -9.62 1.74
C GLY A 41 -14.63 -9.65 1.77
N ARG A 42 -15.22 -10.71 2.32
CA ARG A 42 -16.68 -10.84 2.45
C ARG A 42 -17.29 -9.74 3.33
N LEU A 43 -16.62 -9.39 4.42
CA LEU A 43 -17.04 -8.29 5.29
C LEU A 43 -16.93 -6.94 4.57
N TYR A 44 -15.84 -6.73 3.82
CA TYR A 44 -15.64 -5.53 3.03
C TYR A 44 -16.73 -5.36 1.97
N ASP A 45 -17.00 -6.40 1.19
CA ASP A 45 -18.03 -6.39 0.14
C ASP A 45 -19.41 -6.05 0.71
N TRP A 46 -19.78 -6.68 1.83
CA TRP A 46 -21.02 -6.36 2.53
C TRP A 46 -21.05 -4.91 3.00
N THR A 47 -19.95 -4.41 3.56
CA THR A 47 -19.87 -3.03 4.06
C THR A 47 -20.04 -2.02 2.92
N VAL A 48 -19.41 -2.28 1.77
CA VAL A 48 -19.55 -1.43 0.58
C VAL A 48 -20.98 -1.47 0.05
N ALA A 49 -21.58 -2.65 -0.04
CA ALA A 49 -22.96 -2.81 -0.50
C ALA A 49 -23.98 -2.07 0.40
N ASN A 50 -23.72 -2.00 1.71
CA ASN A 50 -24.61 -1.39 2.69
C ASN A 50 -24.15 0.01 3.14
N ALA A 51 -23.17 0.61 2.46
CA ALA A 51 -22.56 1.87 2.88
C ALA A 51 -23.57 3.02 3.02
N SER A 52 -24.55 3.09 2.11
CA SER A 52 -25.59 4.12 2.13
C SER A 52 -26.51 4.01 3.35
N GLU A 53 -26.92 2.79 3.73
CA GLU A 53 -27.75 2.51 4.89
C GLU A 53 -27.00 2.77 6.20
N ILE A 54 -25.72 2.38 6.25
CA ILE A 54 -24.83 2.67 7.37
C ILE A 54 -24.72 4.19 7.58
N GLN A 55 -24.47 4.95 6.51
CA GLN A 55 -24.39 6.41 6.58
C GLN A 55 -25.72 7.06 6.94
N ALA A 56 -26.85 6.55 6.46
CA ALA A 56 -28.17 7.06 6.82
C ALA A 56 -28.44 6.85 8.32
N SER A 57 -28.09 5.68 8.84
CA SER A 57 -28.20 5.36 10.27
C SER A 57 -27.32 6.25 11.13
N GLN A 58 -26.07 6.50 10.69
CA GLN A 58 -25.16 7.45 11.36
C GLN A 58 -25.77 8.86 11.42
N ARG A 59 -26.21 9.42 10.29
CA ARG A 59 -26.84 10.76 10.26
C ARG A 59 -28.06 10.86 11.17
N ALA A 60 -28.92 9.84 11.17
CA ALA A 60 -30.10 9.83 12.02
C ALA A 60 -29.75 9.74 13.52
N TYR A 61 -28.65 9.08 13.87
CA TYR A 61 -28.13 9.09 15.24
C TYR A 61 -27.58 10.48 15.60
N ASP A 62 -26.72 11.05 14.75
CA ASP A 62 -26.09 12.35 14.99
C ASP A 62 -27.13 13.46 15.15
N GLN A 63 -28.18 13.45 14.31
CA GLN A 63 -29.31 14.39 14.41
C GLN A 63 -30.02 14.30 15.76
N ARG A 64 -30.22 13.08 16.28
CA ARG A 64 -30.84 12.87 17.60
C ARG A 64 -29.91 13.28 18.74
N ALA A 65 -28.61 13.04 18.60
CA ALA A 65 -27.61 13.40 19.61
C ALA A 65 -27.38 14.93 19.69
N GLN A 66 -27.65 15.66 18.60
CA GLN A 66 -27.52 17.12 18.53
C GLN A 66 -28.79 17.88 18.97
N SER A 67 -29.88 17.16 19.25
CA SER A 67 -31.19 17.71 19.67
C SER A 67 -31.34 17.83 21.18
#